data_AF-A0A7V2XMN9-F1
#
_entry.id   AF-A0A7V2XMN9-F1
#
_cell.length_a   1.000
_cell.length_b   1.000
_cell.length_c   1.000
_cell.angle_alpha   90.00
_cell.angle_beta   90.00
_cell.angle_gamma   90.00
#
_symmetry.space_group_name_H-M   'P 1'
#
loop_
_entity.id
_entity.type
_entity.pdbx_description
1 polymer ?
#
loop_
_entity_poly.entity_id
_entity_poly.type
_entity_poly.pdbx_seq_one_letter_code
_entity_poly.pdbx_strand_id
1 'polypeptide(L)'
;MTADIQRWGVAQRYSEASVFNGVVYLAGMVPECAETDIRSQTRDVLAQIDRQLQACGSDKTRLLRVQIYLTDIREIAAMNEVW
;
A
#
# COMPACT_ATOMS: atom_id res chain seq x y z
N MET A 1 11.47 15.15 -16.25
CA MET A 1 10.48 14.12 -15.92
C MET A 1 10.58 13.05 -16.99
N THR A 2 10.89 11.82 -16.64
CA THR A 2 11.01 10.71 -17.59
C THR A 2 9.63 10.34 -18.13
N ALA A 3 9.52 10.20 -19.45
CA ALA A 3 8.29 9.74 -20.11
C ALA A 3 8.08 8.22 -20.01
N ASP A 4 9.04 7.50 -19.45
CA ASP A 4 9.01 6.05 -19.32
C ASP A 4 8.44 5.59 -17.97
N ILE A 5 7.74 4.45 -17.99
CA ILE A 5 7.22 3.79 -16.79
C ILE A 5 8.37 3.06 -16.08
N GLN A 6 8.58 3.39 -14.81
CA GLN A 6 9.51 2.68 -13.93
C GLN A 6 8.74 1.69 -13.04
N ARG A 7 9.33 0.52 -12.77
CA ARG A 7 8.71 -0.53 -11.95
C ARG A 7 9.66 -1.04 -10.88
N TRP A 8 9.12 -1.32 -9.70
CA TRP A 8 9.82 -1.92 -8.56
C TRP A 8 9.15 -3.24 -8.18
N GLY A 9 9.94 -4.17 -7.63
CA GLY A 9 9.43 -5.46 -7.15
C GLY A 9 8.69 -6.24 -8.24
N VAL A 10 9.30 -6.38 -9.43
CA VAL A 10 8.66 -7.04 -10.56
C VAL A 10 8.69 -8.56 -10.37
N ALA A 11 7.51 -9.14 -10.20
CA ALA A 11 7.26 -10.59 -10.22
C ALA A 11 6.60 -11.01 -11.55
N GLN A 12 6.39 -12.31 -11.73
CA GLN A 12 5.75 -12.84 -12.95
C GLN A 12 4.33 -12.30 -13.16
N ARG A 13 3.59 -12.02 -12.08
CA ARG A 13 2.17 -11.61 -12.14
C ARG A 13 1.96 -10.11 -11.98
N TYR A 14 2.80 -9.42 -11.23
CA TYR A 14 2.62 -8.00 -10.90
C TYR A 14 3.96 -7.32 -10.55
N SER A 15 3.93 -5.99 -10.41
CA SER A 15 5.00 -5.20 -9.79
C SER A 15 4.48 -4.56 -8.52
N GLU A 16 5.27 -4.53 -7.45
CA GLU A 16 4.91 -3.88 -6.19
C GLU A 16 4.54 -2.40 -6.36
N ALA A 17 5.30 -1.70 -7.21
CA ALA A 17 5.04 -0.31 -7.54
C ALA A 17 5.37 0.00 -9.01
N SER A 18 4.59 0.90 -9.59
CA SER A 18 4.86 1.53 -10.89
C SER A 18 4.82 3.05 -10.76
N VAL A 19 5.82 3.73 -11.30
CA VAL A 19 5.91 5.20 -11.27
C VAL A 19 5.82 5.75 -12.68
N PHE A 20 4.90 6.70 -12.88
CA PHE A 20 4.72 7.42 -14.13
C PHE A 20 4.38 8.88 -13.85
N ASN A 21 5.10 9.81 -14.49
CA ASN A 21 4.92 11.26 -14.32
C ASN A 21 4.86 11.72 -12.85
N GLY A 22 5.70 11.14 -11.99
CA GLY A 22 5.79 11.50 -10.57
C GLY A 22 4.66 10.94 -9.68
N VAL A 23 3.78 10.10 -10.23
CA VAL A 23 2.73 9.40 -9.48
C VAL A 23 3.16 7.95 -9.24
N VAL A 24 3.12 7.53 -7.98
CA VAL A 24 3.34 6.14 -7.56
C VAL A 24 2.01 5.40 -7.54
N TYR A 25 1.92 4.30 -8.28
CA TYR A 25 0.83 3.34 -8.20
C TYR A 25 1.35 2.09 -7.49
N LEU A 26 0.83 1.84 -6.28
CA LEU A 26 1.11 0.63 -5.53
C LEU A 26 0.20 -0.52 -5.97
N ALA A 27 0.71 -1.75 -5.94
CA ALA A 27 -0.11 -2.95 -6.03
C ALA A 27 -1.08 -3.07 -4.83
N GLY A 28 -1.98 -4.04 -4.90
CA GLY A 28 -2.84 -4.37 -3.77
C GLY A 28 -1.99 -4.91 -2.61
N MET A 29 -1.99 -4.20 -1.49
CA MET A 29 -1.31 -4.61 -0.26
C MET A 29 -2.26 -5.44 0.59
N VAL A 30 -1.83 -6.63 0.98
CA VAL A 30 -2.58 -7.56 1.83
C VAL A 30 -1.75 -7.91 3.06
N PRO A 31 -2.38 -8.17 4.22
CA PRO A 31 -1.63 -8.53 5.42
C PRO A 31 -0.80 -9.81 5.20
N GLU A 32 0.46 -9.77 5.60
CA GLU A 32 1.40 -10.90 5.63
C GLU A 32 1.66 -11.38 7.07
N CYS A 33 1.17 -10.64 8.07
CA CYS A 33 1.26 -11.00 9.49
C CYS A 33 0.43 -12.25 9.82
N ALA A 34 0.81 -12.95 10.90
CA ALA A 34 0.09 -14.17 11.33
C ALA A 34 -1.21 -13.85 12.09
N GLU A 35 -1.33 -12.61 12.58
CA GLU A 35 -2.46 -12.11 13.33
C GLU A 35 -3.71 -11.99 12.45
N THR A 36 -4.85 -12.37 13.04
CA THR A 36 -6.14 -12.37 12.35
C THR A 36 -7.00 -11.15 12.70
N ASP A 37 -6.57 -10.30 13.62
CA ASP A 37 -7.30 -9.10 14.01
C ASP A 37 -7.04 -7.92 13.06
N ILE A 38 -8.07 -7.13 12.81
CA ILE A 38 -8.02 -6.01 11.86
C ILE A 38 -6.97 -4.94 12.22
N ARG A 39 -6.63 -4.74 13.50
CA ARG A 39 -5.67 -3.70 13.89
C ARG A 39 -4.25 -4.11 13.53
N SER A 40 -3.89 -5.35 13.81
CA SER A 40 -2.57 -5.89 13.44
C SER A 40 -2.41 -5.97 11.92
N GLN A 41 -3.44 -6.42 11.22
CA GLN A 41 -3.46 -6.46 9.75
C GLN A 41 -3.33 -5.06 9.12
N THR A 42 -4.03 -4.07 9.65
CA THR A 42 -3.94 -2.68 9.17
C THR A 42 -2.54 -2.10 9.39
N ARG A 43 -1.91 -2.35 10.55
CA ARG A 43 -0.52 -1.94 10.83
C ARG A 43 0.45 -2.56 9.83
N ASP A 44 0.30 -3.85 9.55
CA ASP A 44 1.19 -4.55 8.62
C ASP A 44 1.07 -3.97 7.20
N VAL A 45 -0.15 -3.81 6.68
CA VAL A 45 -0.40 -3.18 5.37
C VAL A 45 0.16 -1.75 5.32
N LEU A 46 -0.04 -0.96 6.38
CA LEU A 46 0.52 0.39 6.45
C LEU A 46 2.05 0.39 6.45
N ALA A 47 2.70 -0.58 7.10
CA ALA A 47 4.15 -0.73 7.07
C ALA A 47 4.66 -1.16 5.69
N GLN A 48 3.92 -2.02 4.98
CA GLN A 48 4.21 -2.36 3.59
C GLN A 48 4.14 -1.13 2.68
N ILE A 49 3.07 -0.32 2.81
CA ILE A 49 2.91 0.94 2.05
C ILE A 49 4.09 1.89 2.29
N ASP A 50 4.52 2.08 3.55
CA ASP A 50 5.68 2.92 3.87
C ASP A 50 6.94 2.45 3.15
N ARG A 51 7.24 1.15 3.20
CA ARG A 51 8.42 0.57 2.53
C ARG A 51 8.39 0.82 1.02
N GLN A 52 7.25 0.60 0.37
CA GLN A 52 7.16 0.77 -1.08
C GLN A 52 7.19 2.24 -1.51
N LEU A 53 6.57 3.14 -0.75
CA LEU A 53 6.66 4.58 -1.02
C LEU A 53 8.10 5.07 -0.87
N GLN A 54 8.80 4.67 0.20
CA GLN A 54 10.20 5.02 0.44
C GLN A 54 11.11 4.50 -0.69
N ALA A 55 10.90 3.27 -1.17
CA ALA A 55 11.63 2.70 -2.30
C ALA A 55 11.45 3.51 -3.60
N CYS A 56 10.32 4.24 -3.72
CA CYS A 56 10.02 5.13 -4.83
C CYS A 56 10.37 6.61 -4.56
N GLY A 57 11.02 6.92 -3.43
CA GLY A 57 11.36 8.30 -3.05
C GLY A 57 10.15 9.16 -2.63
N SER A 58 9.11 8.55 -2.09
CA SER A 58 7.89 9.19 -1.57
C SER A 58 7.60 8.75 -0.14
N ASP A 59 6.53 9.28 0.44
CA ASP A 59 6.04 8.91 1.78
C ASP A 59 4.51 9.13 1.89
N LYS A 60 3.93 8.76 3.03
CA LYS A 60 2.48 8.82 3.28
C LYS A 60 1.90 10.24 3.29
N THR A 61 2.71 11.29 3.49
CA THR A 61 2.21 12.68 3.42
C THR A 61 1.79 13.09 2.01
N ARG A 62 2.13 12.27 1.00
CA ARG A 62 1.88 12.52 -0.43
C ARG A 62 0.84 11.56 -1.03
N LEU A 63 0.05 10.87 -0.20
CA LEU A 63 -1.03 10.01 -0.68
C LEU A 63 -2.11 10.82 -1.39
N LEU A 64 -2.44 10.43 -2.64
CA LEU A 64 -3.48 11.07 -3.44
C LEU A 64 -4.85 10.39 -3.27
N ARG A 65 -4.84 9.06 -3.20
CA ARG A 65 -6.05 8.23 -3.05
C ARG A 65 -5.66 6.90 -2.42
N VAL A 66 -6.45 6.44 -1.46
CA VAL A 66 -6.37 5.07 -0.93
C VAL A 66 -7.73 4.41 -1.03
N GLN A 67 -7.75 3.16 -1.49
CA GLN A 67 -8.94 2.33 -1.53
C GLN A 67 -8.74 1.14 -0.62
N ILE A 68 -9.57 1.05 0.42
CA ILE A 68 -9.48 0.02 1.45
C ILE A 68 -10.62 -0.98 1.21
N TYR A 69 -10.26 -2.25 1.10
CA TYR A 69 -11.22 -3.35 1.02
C TYR A 69 -11.25 -4.06 2.37
N LEU A 70 -12.41 -4.07 3.01
CA LEU A 70 -12.66 -4.82 4.23
C LEU A 70 -13.47 -6.07 3.88
N THR A 71 -13.08 -7.20 4.46
CA THR A 71 -13.85 -8.45 4.36
C THR A 71 -15.18 -8.33 5.11
N ASP A 72 -15.20 -7.58 6.21
CA ASP A 72 -16.39 -7.22 6.97
C ASP A 72 -16.38 -5.72 7.31
N ILE A 73 -17.35 -4.98 6.78
CA ILE A 73 -17.47 -3.53 7.00
C ILE A 73 -17.72 -3.16 8.46
N ARG A 74 -18.19 -4.10 9.30
CA ARG A 74 -18.38 -3.87 10.74
C ARG A 74 -17.07 -3.60 11.48
N GLU A 75 -15.93 -4.00 10.91
CA GLU A 75 -14.61 -3.77 11.48
C GLU A 75 -14.04 -2.36 11.20
N ILE A 76 -14.74 -1.53 10.42
CA ILE A 76 -14.24 -0.21 10.00
C ILE A 76 -13.82 0.69 11.17
N ALA A 77 -14.54 0.65 12.30
CA ALA A 77 -14.20 1.45 13.47
C ALA A 77 -12.84 1.06 14.06
N ALA A 78 -12.58 -0.25 14.20
CA ALA A 78 -11.31 -0.76 14.70
C ALA A 78 -10.15 -0.56 13.70
N MET A 79 -10.42 -0.64 12.40
CA MET A 79 -9.46 -0.29 11.36
C MET A 79 -9.07 1.20 11.44
N ASN A 80 -10.06 2.07 11.61
CA ASN A 80 -9.86 3.53 11.70
C ASN A 80 -9.10 3.99 12.95
N GLU A 81 -8.98 3.15 13.99
CA GLU A 81 -8.10 3.46 15.13
C GLU A 81 -6.61 3.39 14.76
N VAL A 82 -6.28 2.65 13.70
CA VAL A 82 -4.92 2.42 13.23
C VAL A 82 -4.57 3.26 12.00
N TRP A 83 -5.57 3.45 11.12
CA TRP A 83 -5.48 4.28 9.93
C TRP A 83 -5.17 5.75 10.26
#